data_AF-G2G0X6-F1
#
_entry.id   AF-G2G0X6-F1
#
_cell.length_a   1.000
_cell.length_b   1.000
_cell.length_c   1.000
_cell.angle_alpha   90.00
_cell.angle_beta   90.00
_cell.angle_gamma   90.00
#
_symmetry.space_group_name_H-M   'P 1'
#
loop_
_entity.id
_entity.type
_entity.pdbx_description
1 polymer ?
#
loop_
_entity_poly.entity_id
_entity_poly.type
_entity_poly.pdbx_seq_one_letter_code
_entity_poly.pdbx_strand_id
1 'polypeptide(L)' 'MKREGALAGVSDIFLPVARGGYHGLYIELKVKGGKLSTAQEWWLWETECQGYCSKVCFGWIEAKEVIEKYLGGGLKTNVS' A
#
# COMPACT_ATOMS: atom_id res chain seq x y z
N MET A 1 1.98 19.92 8.59
CA MET A 1 0.67 19.46 8.08
C MET A 1 0.08 18.51 9.10
N LYS A 2 -1.02 18.90 9.76
CA LYS A 2 -1.62 18.15 10.88
C LYS A 2 -3.14 18.44 11.04
N ARG A 3 -3.85 18.77 9.95
CA ARG A 3 -5.25 19.24 9.99
C ARG A 3 -6.09 18.90 8.77
N GLU A 4 -5.95 17.71 8.23
CA GLU A 4 -7.00 17.07 7.45
C GLU A 4 -7.13 15.67 8.05
N GLY A 5 -8.34 15.15 8.21
CA GLY A 5 -8.69 13.96 9.00
C GLY A 5 -8.11 12.63 8.53
N ALA A 6 -6.84 12.59 8.12
CA ALA A 6 -6.08 11.37 8.02
C ALA A 6 -5.86 10.84 9.45
N LEU A 7 -6.43 9.68 9.75
CA LEU A 7 -5.92 8.84 10.83
C LEU A 7 -4.39 8.78 10.66
N ALA A 8 -3.65 9.08 11.73
CA ALA A 8 -2.20 9.11 11.65
C ALA A 8 -1.69 7.73 11.20
N GLY A 9 -1.03 7.66 10.04
CA GLY A 9 -0.49 6.41 9.49
C GLY A 9 -1.27 5.80 8.31
N VAL A 10 -2.31 6.45 7.79
CA VAL A 10 -2.93 6.04 6.51
C VAL A 10 -1.91 6.22 5.38
N SER A 11 -1.84 5.20 4.50
CA SER A 11 -0.93 5.16 3.36
C SER A 11 -1.09 6.34 2.41
N ASP A 12 0.02 6.82 1.85
CA ASP A 12 0.06 8.01 0.99
C ASP A 12 -0.80 7.87 -0.28
N ILE A 13 -0.95 6.65 -0.81
CA ILE A 13 -1.75 6.36 -2.00
C ILE A 13 -2.73 5.23 -1.70
N PHE A 14 -3.99 5.43 -2.10
CA PHE A 14 -4.99 4.38 -2.20
C PHE A 14 -5.57 4.33 -3.61
N LEU A 15 -5.54 3.13 -4.22
CA LEU A 15 -6.12 2.84 -5.52
C LEU A 15 -7.34 1.91 -5.33
N PRO A 16 -8.57 2.46 -5.39
CA PRO A 16 -9.81 1.73 -5.12
C PRO A 16 -10.28 0.91 -6.34
N VAL A 17 -9.42 0.04 -6.85
CA VAL A 17 -9.71 -0.83 -8.01
C VAL A 17 -9.42 -2.26 -7.61
N ALA A 18 -10.44 -3.10 -7.55
CA ALA A 18 -10.23 -4.52 -7.23
C ALA A 18 -9.49 -5.24 -8.36
N ARG A 19 -8.40 -5.95 -8.02
CA ARG A 19 -7.61 -6.71 -8.99
C ARG A 19 -6.85 -7.84 -8.31
N GLY A 20 -6.70 -8.97 -9.01
CA GLY A 20 -5.86 -10.09 -8.56
C GLY A 20 -6.29 -10.66 -7.21
N GLY A 21 -7.58 -10.69 -6.89
CA GLY A 21 -8.10 -11.18 -5.60
C GLY A 21 -8.11 -10.16 -4.46
N TYR A 22 -7.57 -8.95 -4.66
CA TYR A 22 -7.57 -7.89 -3.66
C TYR A 22 -8.68 -6.87 -3.90
N HIS A 23 -9.19 -6.26 -2.82
CA HIS A 23 -10.25 -5.25 -2.87
C HIS A 23 -9.78 -3.86 -3.31
N GLY A 24 -8.48 -3.60 -3.26
CA GLY A 24 -7.81 -2.38 -3.69
C GLY A 24 -6.32 -2.45 -3.36
N LEU A 25 -5.59 -1.38 -3.65
CA LEU A 25 -4.16 -1.26 -3.38
C LEU A 25 -3.86 -0.04 -2.51
N TYR A 26 -3.18 -0.26 -1.39
CA TYR A 26 -2.53 0.78 -0.59
C TYR A 26 -1.03 0.82 -0.87
N ILE A 27 -0.47 2.02 -1.03
CA ILE A 27 0.98 2.24 -1.10
C ILE A 27 1.39 3.27 -0.06
N GLU A 28 2.28 2.85 0.84
CA GLU A 28 3.01 3.71 1.76
C GLU A 28 4.34 4.13 1.10
N LEU A 29 4.53 5.42 0.84
CA LEU A 29 5.74 5.94 0.21
C LEU A 29 6.79 6.29 1.26
N LYS A 30 8.02 5.87 1.01
CA LYS A 30 9.19 6.26 1.81
C LYS A 30 10.27 6.87 0.93
N VAL A 31 11.04 7.77 1.53
CA VAL A 31 12.37 8.12 1.00
C VAL A 31 13.33 6.96 1.25
N LYS A 32 14.36 6.81 0.42
CA LYS A 32 15.38 5.76 0.59
C LYS A 32 15.97 5.81 2.01
N GLY A 33 15.91 4.68 2.73
CA GLY A 33 16.35 4.58 4.12
C GLY A 33 15.33 5.01 5.17
N GLY A 34 14.15 5.48 4.76
CA GLY A 34 13.02 5.72 5.64
C GLY A 34 12.49 4.41 6.24
N LYS A 35 11.99 4.48 7.47
CA LYS A 35 11.38 3.33 8.17
C LYS A 35 9.90 3.56 8.38
N LEU A 36 9.14 2.48 8.49
CA LEU A 36 7.77 2.57 8.97
C LEU A 36 7.77 2.96 10.45
N SER A 37 6.76 3.72 10.85
CA SER A 37 6.38 3.82 12.26
C SER A 37 5.51 2.63 12.65
N THR A 38 5.43 2.32 13.94
CA THR A 38 4.57 1.25 14.45
C THR A 38 3.10 1.40 14.02
N ALA A 39 2.59 2.64 13.93
CA ALA A 39 1.24 2.90 13.46
C ALA A 39 1.05 2.57 11.96
N GLN A 40 2.07 2.82 11.14
CA GLN A 40 2.06 2.48 9.71
C GLN A 40 2.17 0.97 9.50
N GLU A 41 3.00 0.29 10.29
CA GLU A 41 3.10 -1.19 10.27
C GLU A 41 1.75 -1.82 10.61
N TRP A 42 1.12 -1.36 11.71
CA TRP A 42 -0.20 -1.83 12.11
C TRP A 42 -1.25 -1.56 11.04
N TRP A 43 -1.29 -0.35 10.48
CA TRP A 43 -2.26 0.01 9.43
C TRP A 43 -2.15 -0.88 8.18
N LEU A 44 -0.92 -1.08 7.68
CA LEU A 44 -0.68 -1.94 6.52
C LEU A 44 -1.14 -3.38 6.82
N TRP A 45 -0.81 -3.92 8.00
CA TRP A 45 -1.23 -5.25 8.41
C TRP A 45 -2.76 -5.40 8.47
N GLU A 46 -3.46 -4.45 9.10
CA GLU A 46 -4.93 -4.47 9.20
C GLU A 46 -5.61 -4.44 7.83
N THR A 47 -5.08 -3.67 6.88
CA THR A 47 -5.63 -3.62 5.51
C THR A 47 -5.40 -4.93 4.76
N GLU A 48 -4.25 -5.58 4.94
CA GLU A 48 -3.98 -6.90 4.35
C GLU A 48 -4.93 -7.97 4.92
N CYS A 49 -5.19 -7.96 6.23
CA CYS A 49 -6.16 -8.85 6.88
C CYS A 49 -7.58 -8.67 6.33
N GLN A 50 -7.93 -7.47 5.84
CA GLN A 50 -9.22 -7.16 5.21
C GLN A 50 -9.25 -7.44 3.70
N GLY A 51 -8.21 -8.05 3.12
CA GLY A 51 -8.18 -8.43 1.71
C GLY A 51 -7.73 -7.32 0.76
N TYR A 52 -7.07 -6.27 1.25
CA TYR A 52 -6.41 -5.29 0.41
C TYR A 52 -4.97 -5.70 0.10
N CYS A 53 -4.42 -5.24 -1.02
CA CYS A 53 -3.00 -5.33 -1.28
C CYS A 53 -2.33 -4.12 -0.67
N SER A 54 -1.29 -4.31 0.15
CA SER A 54 -0.54 -3.21 0.73
C SER A 54 0.96 -3.33 0.41
N LYS A 55 1.58 -2.20 0.06
CA LYS A 55 3.00 -2.14 -0.31
C LYS A 55 3.68 -0.92 0.27
N VAL A 56 4.94 -1.09 0.65
CA VAL A 56 5.85 0.02 0.96
C VAL A 56 6.71 0.24 -0.26
N CYS A 57 6.82 1.47 -0.74
CA CYS A 57 7.61 1.80 -1.92
C CYS A 57 8.61 2.92 -1.61
N PHE A 58 9.86 2.74 -2.00
CA PHE A 58 10.93 3.70 -1.80
C PHE A 58 11.06 4.63 -3.01
N GLY A 59 10.25 5.70 -2.99
CA GLY A 59 10.16 6.67 -4.06
C GLY A 59 9.17 6.28 -5.15
N TRP A 60 8.95 7.20 -6.08
CA TRP A 60 7.87 7.12 -7.05
C TRP A 60 8.08 6.05 -8.13
N ILE A 61 9.33 5.72 -8.46
CA ILE A 61 9.65 4.71 -9.48
C ILE A 61 9.13 3.34 -9.04
N GLU A 62 9.41 2.95 -7.80
CA GLU A 62 8.93 1.68 -7.25
C GLU A 62 7.40 1.67 -7.15
N ALA A 63 6.80 2.77 -6.69
CA ALA A 63 5.35 2.88 -6.61
C ALA A 63 4.67 2.74 -7.99
N LYS A 64 5.24 3.37 -9.02
CA LYS A 64 4.79 3.22 -10.41
C LYS A 64 4.81 1.75 -10.84
N GLU A 65 5.94 1.06 -10.63
CA GLU A 65 6.07 -0.36 -11.00
C GLU A 65 5.07 -1.26 -10.26
N VAL A 66 4.82 -0.98 -8.97
CA VAL A 66 3.81 -1.70 -8.19
C VAL A 66 2.42 -1.47 -8.75
N ILE A 67 2.06 -0.24 -9.09
CA ILE A 67 0.75 0.09 -9.68
C ILE A 67 0.58 -0.62 -11.04
N GLU A 68 1.59 -0.57 -11.91
CA GLU A 68 1.57 -1.23 -13.22
C GLU A 68 1.39 -2.75 -13.07
N LYS A 69 2.14 -3.38 -12.16
CA LYS A 69 2.02 -4.82 -11.86
C LYS A 69 0.65 -5.17 -11.27
N TYR A 70 0.13 -4.34 -10.36
CA TYR A 70 -1.18 -4.52 -9.76
C TYR A 70 -2.27 -4.48 -10.81
N LEU A 71 -2.32 -3.41 -11.63
CA LEU A 71 -3.32 -3.22 -12.67
C LEU A 71 -3.25 -4.27 -13.77
N GLY A 72 -2.04 -4.74 -14.11
CA GLY A 72 -1.80 -5.83 -15.07
C GLY A 72 -2.11 -7.23 -14.56
N GLY A 73 -2.50 -7.39 -13.28
CA GLY A 73 -2.78 -8.70 -12.68
C GLY A 73 -1.54 -9.56 -12.40
N GLY A 74 -0.34 -8.95 -12.46
CA GLY A 74 0.93 -9.64 -12.28
C GLY A 74 1.36 -9.84 -10.82
N LEU A 75 0.67 -9.21 -9.86
CA LEU A 75 0.87 -9.49 -8.45
C LEU A 75 0.20 -10.83 -8.11
N LYS A 76 1.01 -11.90 -8.09
CA LYS A 76 0.54 -13.24 -7.72
C LYS A 76 0.06 -13.24 -6.27
N THR A 77 -1.11 -13.81 -6.04
CA THR A 77 -1.59 -14.18 -4.70
C THR A 77 -0.87 -15.45 -4.26
N ASN A 78 -0.06 -15.38 -3.21
CA ASN A 78 0.38 -16.57 -2.49
C ASN A 78 -0.78 -17.04 -1.62
N VAL A 79 -1.76 -17.71 -2.22
CA VAL A 79 -2.67 -18.58 -1.46
C VAL A 79 -2.04 -19.97 -1.55
N SER A 80 -1.32 -20.34 -0.50
CA SER A 80 -0.98 -21.73 -0.19
C SER A 80 -2.16 -22.41 0.49
#